data_AF-A0A819HD59-F1
#
_entry.id   AF-A0A819HD59-F1
#
_cell.length_a   1.000
_cell.length_b   1.000
_cell.length_c   1.000
_cell.angle_alpha   90.00
_cell.angle_beta   90.00
_cell.angle_gamma   90.00
#
_symmetry.space_group_name_H-M   'P 1'
#
loop_
_entity.id
_entity.type
_entity.pdbx_description
1 polymer ?
#
loop_
_entity_poly.entity_id
_entity_poly.type
_entity_poly.pdbx_seq_one_letter_code
_entity_poly.pdbx_strand_id
1 'polypeptide(L)'
;MILNACSKYSCVIADDDDDGGVEEVKSFQEQEMEKQKLLYEQNRVASRGAAETVLLYIRASKGENNEMLRRTLQLGISLLHGGNREVQKRMLDYLKETKDVGYFTSLATLMANCSVLDLDTFERCIKADVLGVGTEGMAEEKNLHDADFIISLFRFCQLLCEGHNLEFQNYLRLQIGSST
;
A
#
# COMPACT_ATOMS: atom_id res chain seq x y z
N MET A 1 -7.57 -7.85 -18.19
CA MET A 1 -6.86 -7.01 -19.18
C MET A 1 -6.47 -5.62 -18.67
N ILE A 2 -7.21 -5.00 -17.74
CA ILE A 2 -6.84 -3.69 -17.15
C ILE A 2 -5.66 -3.80 -16.16
N LEU A 3 -5.59 -4.88 -15.36
CA LEU A 3 -4.48 -5.18 -14.46
C LEU A 3 -3.13 -5.36 -15.18
N ASN A 4 -3.11 -5.98 -16.36
CA ASN A 4 -1.90 -6.15 -17.17
C ASN A 4 -1.45 -4.86 -17.90
N ALA A 5 -2.35 -3.91 -18.12
CA ALA A 5 -1.99 -2.63 -18.72
C ALA A 5 -1.31 -1.68 -17.72
N CYS A 6 -1.72 -1.70 -16.44
CA CYS A 6 -0.93 -1.06 -15.37
C CYS A 6 0.37 -1.83 -15.12
N SER A 7 0.32 -3.16 -15.00
CA SER A 7 1.49 -3.97 -14.64
C SER A 7 2.63 -3.94 -15.68
N LYS A 8 2.38 -3.55 -16.93
CA LYS A 8 3.41 -3.57 -17.99
C LYS A 8 3.87 -2.19 -18.47
N TYR A 9 3.18 -1.10 -18.13
CA TYR A 9 3.53 0.25 -18.62
C TYR A 9 3.24 1.43 -17.67
N SER A 10 2.86 1.21 -16.41
CA SER A 10 2.68 2.33 -15.47
C SER A 10 2.88 1.86 -14.03
N CYS A 11 3.92 2.39 -13.38
CA CYS A 11 4.22 2.22 -11.94
C CYS A 11 4.89 0.91 -11.52
N VAL A 12 5.71 0.29 -12.37
CA VAL A 12 6.73 -0.62 -11.83
C VAL A 12 7.69 0.24 -11.02
N ILE A 13 7.63 0.05 -9.71
CA ILE A 13 8.62 0.50 -8.75
C ILE A 13 9.94 -0.07 -9.29
N ALA A 14 10.82 0.79 -9.80
CA ALA A 14 12.23 0.50 -9.72
C ALA A 14 12.51 0.59 -8.23
N ASP A 15 12.40 -0.55 -7.55
CA ASP A 15 13.00 -0.69 -6.24
C ASP A 15 14.49 -0.39 -6.47
N ASP A 16 15.02 0.54 -5.68
CA ASP A 16 16.44 0.82 -5.58
C ASP A 16 17.14 -0.45 -5.04
N ASP A 17 17.27 -1.47 -5.90
CA ASP A 17 18.23 -2.55 -5.73
C ASP A 17 19.61 -1.96 -6.02
N ASP A 18 20.14 -1.28 -5.00
CA ASP A 18 21.53 -0.89 -4.85
C ASP A 18 22.41 -2.15 -4.78
N ASP A 19 22.85 -2.62 -5.95
CA ASP A 19 24.05 -3.46 -6.07
C ASP A 19 24.90 -2.98 -7.25
N GLY A 20 25.82 -2.05 -6.96
CA GLY A 20 27.14 -2.01 -7.61
C GLY A 20 27.27 -1.39 -9.01
N GLY A 21 26.33 -0.56 -9.47
CA GLY A 21 26.45 0.21 -10.72
C GLY A 21 26.72 1.69 -10.46
N VAL A 22 27.66 2.30 -11.19
CA VAL A 22 27.94 3.75 -11.15
C VAL A 22 26.63 4.54 -11.28
N GLU A 23 26.21 5.26 -10.22
CA GLU A 23 25.05 6.14 -10.28
C GLU A 23 25.29 7.24 -11.33
N GLU A 24 24.70 7.09 -12.51
CA GLU A 24 24.53 8.19 -13.45
C GLU A 24 23.64 9.24 -12.77
N VAL A 25 24.26 10.33 -12.30
CA VAL A 25 23.53 11.45 -11.71
C VAL A 25 22.64 12.07 -12.79
N LYS A 26 21.35 11.71 -12.77
CA LYS A 26 20.35 12.27 -13.69
C LYS A 26 20.33 13.79 -13.59
N SER A 27 20.19 14.45 -14.74
CA SER A 27 20.08 15.91 -14.76
C SER A 27 18.79 16.37 -14.07
N PHE A 28 18.80 17.56 -13.47
CA PHE A 28 17.59 18.16 -12.88
C PHE A 28 16.41 18.21 -13.88
N GLN A 29 16.71 18.50 -15.15
CA GLN A 29 15.70 18.57 -16.21
C GLN A 29 15.07 17.19 -16.50
N GLU A 30 15.86 16.12 -16.43
CA GLU A 30 15.39 14.74 -16.63
C GLU A 30 14.51 14.28 -15.48
N GLN A 31 14.93 14.54 -14.23
CA GLN A 31 14.14 14.24 -13.03
C GLN A 31 12.78 14.95 -13.05
N GLU A 32 12.74 16.23 -13.43
CA GLU A 32 11.49 16.98 -13.51
C GLU A 32 10.58 16.46 -14.64
N MET A 33 11.15 16.04 -15.78
CA MET A 33 10.39 15.42 -16.87
C MET A 33 9.77 14.08 -16.47
N GLU A 34 10.55 13.22 -15.79
CA GLU A 34 10.07 11.93 -15.27
C GLU A 34 8.94 12.15 -14.26
N LYS A 35 9.09 13.11 -13.35
CA LYS A 35 8.06 13.48 -12.38
C LYS A 35 6.77 13.95 -13.04
N GLN A 36 6.85 14.81 -14.06
CA GLN A 36 5.65 15.26 -14.77
C GLN A 36 4.95 14.13 -15.52
N LYS A 37 5.72 13.22 -16.13
CA LYS A 37 5.18 12.03 -16.81
C LYS A 37 4.47 11.10 -15.82
N LEU A 38 5.07 10.86 -14.66
CA LEU A 38 4.47 10.07 -13.58
C LEU A 38 3.14 10.68 -13.12
N LEU A 39 3.13 11.98 -12.80
CA LEU A 39 1.93 12.68 -12.33
C LEU A 39 0.80 12.63 -13.37
N TYR A 40 1.13 12.80 -14.65
CA TYR A 40 0.15 12.71 -15.74
C TYR A 40 -0.52 11.34 -15.78
N GLU A 41 0.26 10.26 -15.71
CA GLU A 41 -0.23 8.89 -15.75
C GLU A 41 -1.09 8.55 -14.51
N GLN A 42 -0.62 8.91 -13.31
CA GLN A 42 -1.37 8.72 -12.08
C GLN A 42 -2.72 9.46 -12.11
N ASN A 43 -2.72 10.72 -12.54
CA ASN A 43 -3.93 11.54 -12.61
C ASN A 43 -4.92 10.99 -13.63
N ARG A 44 -4.44 10.49 -14.78
CA ARG A 44 -5.27 9.86 -15.81
C ARG A 44 -5.95 8.58 -15.32
N VAL A 45 -5.25 7.78 -14.52
CA VAL A 45 -5.82 6.56 -13.93
C VAL A 45 -6.78 6.90 -12.79
N ALA A 46 -6.39 7.82 -11.91
CA ALA A 46 -7.23 8.31 -10.82
C ALA A 46 -8.54 8.93 -11.32
N SER A 47 -8.51 9.71 -12.41
CA SER A 47 -9.71 10.33 -13.00
C SER A 47 -10.72 9.32 -13.55
N ARG A 48 -10.33 8.05 -13.72
CA ARG A 48 -11.22 6.95 -14.12
C ARG A 48 -11.87 6.23 -12.93
N GLY A 49 -11.75 6.76 -11.72
CA GLY A 49 -12.32 6.18 -10.51
C GLY A 49 -11.40 5.23 -9.76
N ALA A 50 -10.12 5.13 -10.16
CA ALA A 50 -9.20 4.16 -9.56
C ALA A 50 -8.88 4.48 -8.09
N ALA A 51 -8.80 5.77 -7.75
CA ALA A 51 -8.50 6.22 -6.39
C ALA A 51 -9.63 5.85 -5.42
N GLU A 52 -10.87 6.09 -5.82
CA GLU A 52 -12.09 5.76 -5.10
C GLU A 52 -12.27 4.24 -4.98
N THR A 53 -11.96 3.52 -6.05
CA THR A 53 -12.00 2.04 -6.10
C THR A 53 -11.03 1.42 -5.08
N VAL A 54 -9.82 1.95 -4.93
CA VAL A 54 -8.85 1.48 -3.93
C VAL A 54 -9.45 1.57 -2.51
N LEU A 55 -10.04 2.71 -2.15
CA LEU A 55 -10.67 2.90 -0.85
C LEU A 55 -11.86 1.94 -0.63
N LEU A 56 -12.68 1.76 -1.67
CA LEU A 56 -13.84 0.86 -1.62
C LEU A 56 -13.42 -0.60 -1.38
N TYR A 57 -12.36 -1.07 -2.03
CA TYR A 57 -11.87 -2.44 -1.83
C TYR A 57 -11.22 -2.64 -0.45
N ILE A 58 -10.51 -1.64 0.07
CA ILE A 58 -10.01 -1.68 1.45
C ILE A 58 -11.18 -1.79 2.43
N ARG A 59 -12.24 -1.00 2.25
CA ARG A 59 -13.47 -1.15 3.04
C ARG A 59 -14.11 -2.53 2.89
N ALA A 60 -14.24 -3.02 1.66
CA ALA A 60 -14.89 -4.30 1.37
C ALA A 60 -14.13 -5.51 1.94
N SER A 61 -12.83 -5.38 2.20
CA SER A 61 -12.02 -6.42 2.85
C SER A 61 -12.43 -6.71 4.29
N LYS A 62 -13.06 -5.76 4.99
CA LYS A 62 -13.49 -5.88 6.39
C LYS A 62 -12.39 -6.39 7.34
N GLY A 63 -11.12 -6.07 7.07
CA GLY A 63 -10.01 -6.54 7.91
C GLY A 63 -9.37 -7.85 7.48
N GLU A 64 -9.80 -8.46 6.37
CA GLU A 64 -9.23 -9.70 5.86
C GLU A 64 -8.11 -9.44 4.85
N ASN A 65 -6.93 -10.01 5.14
CA ASN A 65 -5.82 -10.02 4.19
C ASN A 65 -6.10 -11.07 3.10
N ASN A 66 -6.39 -10.61 1.89
CA ASN A 66 -6.59 -11.46 0.72
C ASN A 66 -5.78 -10.96 -0.49
N GLU A 67 -5.64 -11.80 -1.52
CA GLU A 67 -4.84 -11.45 -2.71
C GLU A 67 -5.37 -10.18 -3.39
N MET A 68 -6.70 -10.02 -3.46
CA MET A 68 -7.32 -8.84 -4.05
C MET A 68 -6.93 -7.55 -3.31
N LEU A 69 -6.90 -7.58 -1.98
CA LEU A 69 -6.47 -6.46 -1.15
C LEU A 69 -4.99 -6.13 -1.39
N ARG A 70 -4.12 -7.14 -1.51
CA ARG A 70 -2.69 -6.94 -1.82
C ARG A 70 -2.51 -6.21 -3.15
N ARG A 71 -3.19 -6.65 -4.21
CA ARG A 71 -3.18 -5.98 -5.52
C ARG A 71 -3.77 -4.56 -5.44
N THR A 72 -4.79 -4.38 -4.61
CA THR A 72 -5.42 -3.07 -4.39
C THR A 72 -4.45 -2.10 -3.71
N LEU A 73 -3.71 -2.54 -2.68
CA LEU A 73 -2.70 -1.73 -2.02
C LEU A 73 -1.55 -1.37 -2.98
N GLN A 74 -1.09 -2.32 -3.81
CA GLN A 74 -0.09 -2.04 -4.85
C GLN A 74 -0.55 -0.94 -5.82
N LEU A 75 -1.82 -0.98 -6.26
CA LEU A 75 -2.40 0.08 -7.08
C LEU A 75 -2.48 1.41 -6.32
N GLY A 76 -2.89 1.41 -5.05
CA GLY A 76 -2.94 2.60 -4.20
C GLY A 76 -1.58 3.25 -4.03
N ILE A 77 -0.55 2.46 -3.73
CA ILE A 77 0.85 2.91 -3.60
C ILE A 77 1.33 3.52 -4.92
N SER A 78 1.06 2.86 -6.05
CA SER A 78 1.41 3.33 -7.39
C SER A 78 0.80 4.70 -7.72
N LEU A 79 -0.48 4.90 -7.37
CA LEU A 79 -1.20 6.16 -7.58
C LEU A 79 -0.67 7.31 -6.71
N LEU A 80 -0.18 7.00 -5.51
CA LEU A 80 0.30 7.98 -4.54
C LEU A 80 1.83 8.15 -4.58
N HIS A 81 2.54 7.35 -5.38
CA HIS A 81 4.00 7.38 -5.48
C HIS A 81 4.49 8.80 -5.80
N GLY A 82 5.52 9.26 -5.08
CA GLY A 82 6.03 10.62 -5.17
C GLY A 82 5.15 11.69 -4.51
N GLY A 83 4.11 11.32 -3.74
CA GLY A 83 3.29 12.26 -2.98
C GLY A 83 2.28 13.02 -3.83
N ASN A 84 1.56 12.33 -4.71
CA ASN A 84 0.59 12.96 -5.61
C ASN A 84 -0.60 13.59 -4.84
N ARG A 85 -0.54 14.91 -4.64
CA ARG A 85 -1.52 15.69 -3.88
C ARG A 85 -2.92 15.68 -4.49
N GLU A 86 -3.04 15.58 -5.81
CA GLU A 86 -4.34 15.53 -6.49
C GLU A 86 -5.08 14.23 -6.19
N VAL A 87 -4.35 13.11 -6.20
CA VAL A 87 -4.89 11.80 -5.82
C VAL A 87 -5.23 11.77 -4.34
N GLN A 88 -4.34 12.25 -3.47
CA GLN A 88 -4.61 12.34 -2.02
C GLN A 88 -5.87 13.15 -1.74
N LYS A 89 -6.04 14.30 -2.39
CA LYS A 89 -7.22 15.16 -2.25
C LYS A 89 -8.49 14.44 -2.71
N ARG A 90 -8.46 13.81 -3.88
CA ARG A 90 -9.59 13.02 -4.40
C ARG A 90 -10.01 11.90 -3.44
N MET A 91 -9.03 11.16 -2.90
CA MET A 91 -9.28 10.12 -1.91
C MET A 91 -9.91 10.70 -0.63
N LEU A 92 -9.41 11.84 -0.14
CA LEU A 92 -9.94 12.51 1.04
C LEU A 92 -11.37 13.02 0.83
N ASP A 93 -11.63 13.68 -0.30
CA ASP A 93 -12.93 14.21 -0.65
C ASP A 93 -13.96 13.08 -0.75
N TYR A 94 -13.57 11.94 -1.36
CA TYR A 94 -14.41 10.74 -1.41
C TYR A 94 -14.78 10.21 -0.01
N LEU A 95 -13.82 10.11 0.92
CA LEU A 95 -14.09 9.64 2.28
C LEU A 95 -14.99 10.62 3.05
N LYS A 96 -14.79 11.93 2.88
CA LYS A 96 -15.62 12.97 3.50
C LYS A 96 -17.05 12.95 2.98
N GLU A 97 -17.24 12.79 1.67
CA GLU A 97 -18.56 12.72 1.03
C GLU A 97 -19.32 11.46 1.42
N THR A 98 -18.64 10.30 1.41
CA THR A 98 -19.27 9.02 1.73
C THR A 98 -19.45 8.81 3.24
N LYS A 99 -18.73 9.56 4.09
CA LYS A 99 -18.67 9.38 5.55
C LYS A 99 -18.42 7.92 5.94
N ASP A 100 -17.47 7.29 5.25
CA ASP A 100 -17.28 5.85 5.31
C ASP A 100 -16.53 5.40 6.57
N VAL A 101 -17.28 5.21 7.67
CA VAL A 101 -16.75 4.63 8.91
C VAL A 101 -16.20 3.22 8.67
N GLY A 102 -16.81 2.47 7.75
CA GLY A 102 -16.42 1.09 7.44
C GLY A 102 -15.02 0.98 6.85
N TYR A 103 -14.56 2.00 6.12
CA TYR A 103 -13.18 2.07 5.65
C TYR A 103 -12.21 2.09 6.83
N PHE A 104 -12.44 2.95 7.82
CA PHE A 104 -11.57 3.10 8.98
C PHE A 104 -11.59 1.89 9.90
N THR A 105 -12.77 1.30 10.12
CA THR A 105 -12.87 0.04 10.86
C THR A 105 -12.10 -1.07 10.16
N SER A 106 -12.28 -1.23 8.85
CA SER A 106 -11.55 -2.23 8.06
C SER A 106 -10.03 -2.01 8.16
N LEU A 107 -9.57 -0.77 7.98
CA LEU A 107 -8.17 -0.41 8.06
C LEU A 107 -7.57 -0.71 9.45
N ALA A 108 -8.29 -0.38 10.52
CA ALA A 108 -7.88 -0.68 11.88
C ALA A 108 -7.81 -2.19 12.14
N THR A 109 -8.79 -2.96 11.64
CA THR A 109 -8.77 -4.43 11.73
C THR A 109 -7.60 -5.04 10.95
N LEU A 110 -7.28 -4.53 9.75
CA LEU A 110 -6.10 -4.97 9.00
C LEU A 110 -4.80 -4.74 9.80
N MET A 111 -4.66 -3.57 10.43
CA MET A 111 -3.49 -3.25 11.26
C MET A 111 -3.41 -4.14 12.51
N ALA A 112 -4.54 -4.45 13.14
CA ALA A 112 -4.60 -5.33 14.31
C ALA A 112 -4.28 -6.80 13.97
N ASN A 113 -4.59 -7.23 12.75
CA ASN A 113 -4.34 -8.58 12.25
C ASN A 113 -2.92 -8.79 11.70
N CYS A 114 -2.09 -7.75 11.65
CA CYS A 114 -0.70 -7.85 11.21
C CYS A 114 0.11 -8.73 12.18
N SER A 115 0.86 -9.70 11.66
CA SER A 115 1.69 -10.55 12.50
C SER A 115 2.85 -9.78 13.15
N VAL A 116 3.24 -10.23 14.33
CA VAL A 116 4.47 -9.82 15.02
C VAL A 116 5.37 -11.04 15.17
N LEU A 117 6.64 -10.81 15.49
CA LEU A 117 7.57 -11.90 15.75
C LEU A 117 7.07 -12.74 16.92
N ASP A 118 6.82 -14.02 16.65
CA ASP A 118 6.44 -15.01 17.65
C ASP A 118 7.58 -15.99 17.91
N LEU A 119 8.09 -15.98 19.14
CA LEU A 119 9.22 -16.81 19.53
C LEU A 119 8.86 -18.30 19.51
N ASP A 120 7.61 -18.65 19.82
CA ASP A 120 7.16 -20.05 19.83
C ASP A 120 7.09 -20.62 18.41
N THR A 121 6.53 -19.84 17.48
CA THR A 121 6.56 -20.17 16.04
C THR A 121 8.00 -20.24 15.51
N PHE A 122 8.90 -19.36 15.99
CA PHE A 122 10.31 -19.36 15.58
C PHE A 122 11.02 -20.64 16.01
N GLU A 123 10.86 -21.02 17.28
CA GLU A 123 11.46 -22.24 17.80
C GLU A 123 10.93 -23.50 17.11
N ARG A 124 9.64 -23.55 16.78
CA ARG A 124 9.05 -24.67 16.02
C ARG A 124 9.65 -24.77 14.63
N CYS A 125 9.80 -23.64 13.92
CA CYS A 125 10.46 -23.62 12.61
C CYS A 125 11.89 -24.15 12.68
N ILE A 126 12.69 -23.67 13.65
CA ILE A 126 14.08 -24.16 13.84
C ILE A 126 14.11 -25.65 14.12
N LYS A 127 13.25 -26.15 15.02
CA LYS A 127 13.20 -27.58 15.36
C LYS A 127 12.83 -28.43 14.13
N ALA A 128 11.90 -27.97 13.29
CA ALA A 128 11.54 -28.65 12.05
C ALA A 128 12.71 -28.68 11.04
N ASP A 129 13.40 -27.55 10.86
CA ASP A 129 14.58 -27.45 9.99
C ASP A 129 15.73 -28.34 10.47
N VAL A 130 16.00 -28.39 11.78
CA VAL A 130 17.04 -29.27 12.39
C VAL A 130 16.74 -30.75 12.18
N LEU A 131 15.46 -31.13 12.14
CA LEU A 131 15.03 -32.52 11.93
C LEU A 131 14.98 -32.92 10.44
N GLY A 132 15.31 -32.00 9.51
CA GLY A 132 15.27 -32.27 8.07
C GLY A 132 13.86 -32.52 7.51
N VAL A 133 12.83 -32.22 8.30
CA VAL A 133 11.43 -32.24 7.86
C VAL A 133 11.18 -30.88 7.23
N GLY A 134 11.51 -30.74 5.95
CA GLY A 134 11.52 -29.45 5.25
C GLY A 134 10.28 -28.62 5.53
N THR A 135 10.48 -27.33 5.81
CA THR A 135 9.42 -26.36 6.13
C THR A 135 8.57 -25.95 4.92
N GLU A 136 8.64 -26.69 3.82
CA GLU A 136 7.91 -26.44 2.57
C GLU A 136 6.38 -26.56 2.74
N GLY A 137 5.92 -27.32 3.75
CA GLY A 137 4.50 -27.44 4.12
C GLY A 137 4.03 -26.46 5.21
N MET A 138 4.93 -25.66 5.80
CA MET A 138 4.62 -24.78 6.94
C MET A 138 4.54 -23.30 6.54
N ALA A 139 4.32 -22.96 5.28
CA ALA A 139 4.37 -21.58 4.78
C ALA A 139 3.46 -20.59 5.54
N GLU A 140 2.29 -21.05 6.02
CA GLU A 140 1.38 -20.25 6.87
C GLU A 140 1.78 -20.21 8.36
N GLU A 141 2.63 -21.13 8.81
CA GLU A 141 3.20 -21.19 10.16
C GLU A 141 4.64 -20.66 10.22
N LYS A 142 5.11 -19.98 9.17
CA LYS A 142 6.38 -19.27 9.22
C LYS A 142 6.18 -17.93 9.92
N ASN A 143 7.17 -17.57 10.73
CA ASN A 143 7.22 -16.23 11.30
C ASN A 143 7.18 -15.18 10.20
N LEU A 144 6.44 -14.10 10.45
CA LEU A 144 6.37 -12.94 9.57
C LEU A 144 5.92 -13.24 8.12
N HIS A 145 5.09 -14.28 7.92
CA HIS A 145 4.59 -14.69 6.59
C HIS A 145 3.80 -13.59 5.85
N ASP A 146 3.34 -12.55 6.56
CA ASP A 146 2.62 -11.41 6.03
C ASP A 146 3.46 -10.11 5.95
N ALA A 147 4.79 -10.17 6.13
CA ALA A 147 5.68 -9.01 6.12
C ALA A 147 5.45 -8.08 4.92
N ASP A 148 5.38 -8.63 3.70
CA ASP A 148 5.14 -7.84 2.48
C ASP A 148 3.81 -7.10 2.49
N PHE A 149 2.79 -7.70 3.10
CA PHE A 149 1.49 -7.07 3.26
C PHE A 149 1.55 -5.94 4.28
N ILE A 150 2.19 -6.16 5.44
CA ILE A 150 2.39 -5.15 6.48
C ILE A 150 3.11 -3.93 5.88
N ILE A 151 4.21 -4.17 5.17
CA ILE A 151 4.99 -3.14 4.49
C ILE A 151 4.10 -2.37 3.51
N SER A 152 3.35 -3.07 2.66
CA SER A 152 2.44 -2.45 1.70
C SER A 152 1.35 -1.61 2.36
N LEU A 153 0.75 -2.11 3.44
CA LEU A 153 -0.31 -1.43 4.17
C LEU A 153 0.20 -0.12 4.79
N PHE A 154 1.31 -0.17 5.51
CA PHE A 154 1.88 1.03 6.12
C PHE A 154 2.49 1.99 5.10
N ARG A 155 3.06 1.48 4.00
CA ARG A 155 3.51 2.32 2.88
C ARG A 155 2.35 3.09 2.25
N PHE A 156 1.21 2.43 2.03
CA PHE A 156 0.00 3.09 1.55
C PHE A 156 -0.46 4.20 2.52
N CYS A 157 -0.56 3.90 3.83
CA CYS A 157 -0.94 4.90 4.83
C CYS A 157 0.02 6.09 4.90
N GLN A 158 1.33 5.84 4.81
CA GLN A 158 2.36 6.87 4.79
C GLN A 158 2.21 7.78 3.56
N LEU A 159 2.01 7.19 2.38
CA LEU A 159 1.84 7.92 1.12
C LEU A 159 0.57 8.78 1.08
N LEU A 160 -0.51 8.40 1.78
CA LEU A 160 -1.70 9.25 1.94
C LEU A 160 -1.38 10.58 2.65
N CYS A 161 -0.39 10.57 3.53
CA CYS A 161 0.01 11.72 4.35
C CYS A 161 1.28 12.43 3.86
N GLU A 162 1.90 11.93 2.78
CA GLU A 162 3.11 12.46 2.16
C GLU A 162 2.96 13.95 1.81
N GLY A 163 4.05 14.72 1.93
CA GLY A 163 4.06 16.14 1.60
C GLY A 163 3.34 17.04 2.61
N HIS A 164 3.34 16.65 3.89
CA HIS A 164 2.69 17.37 4.99
C HIS A 164 1.19 17.60 4.77
N ASN A 165 0.47 16.58 4.30
CA ASN A 165 -0.98 16.66 4.09
C ASN A 165 -1.75 16.71 5.42
N LEU A 166 -1.77 17.89 6.04
CA LEU A 166 -2.36 18.10 7.37
C LEU A 166 -3.87 17.84 7.37
N GLU A 167 -4.57 18.07 6.26
CA GLU A 167 -5.99 17.76 6.16
C GLU A 167 -6.25 16.27 6.27
N PHE A 168 -5.51 15.45 5.52
CA PHE A 168 -5.64 13.99 5.59
C PHE A 168 -5.23 13.49 6.97
N GLN A 169 -4.12 13.98 7.53
CA GLN A 169 -3.67 13.62 8.88
C GLN A 169 -4.71 13.96 9.95
N ASN A 170 -5.33 15.14 9.89
CA ASN A 170 -6.40 15.52 10.82
C ASN A 170 -7.62 14.63 10.64
N TYR A 171 -7.98 14.30 9.40
CA TYR A 171 -9.09 13.42 9.12
C TYR A 171 -8.84 11.98 9.58
N LEU A 172 -7.59 11.49 9.59
CA LEU A 172 -7.25 10.21 10.21
C LEU A 172 -7.39 10.23 11.74
N ARG A 173 -7.09 11.37 12.39
CA ARG A 173 -7.19 11.51 13.86
C ARG A 173 -8.64 11.62 14.34
N LEU A 174 -9.43 12.45 13.67
CA LEU A 174 -10.78 12.81 14.10
C LEU A 174 -11.69 12.96 12.88
N GLN A 175 -12.63 12.05 12.75
CA GLN A 175 -13.64 12.10 11.71
C GLN A 175 -14.82 12.97 12.17
N ILE A 176 -14.71 14.29 12.05
CA ILE A 176 -15.78 15.23 12.43
C ILE A 176 -17.01 14.96 11.53
N GLY A 177 -18.10 14.47 12.13
CA GLY A 177 -19.37 14.23 11.45
C GLY A 177 -19.65 12.77 11.05
N SER A 178 -18.80 11.82 11.45
CA SER A 178 -19.16 10.39 11.56
C SER A 178 -19.63 10.07 12.98
N SER A 179 -20.57 9.16 13.12
CA SER A 179 -21.21 8.81 14.40
C SER A 179 -20.41 7.78 15.23
N THR A 180 -19.08 7.79 15.18
CA THR A 180 -18.20 6.84 15.89
C THR A 180 -16.98 7.56 16.44
#